data_AF-Q098F2-F1
#
_entry.id   AF-Q098F2-F1
#
_cell.length_a   1.000
_cell.length_b   1.000
_cell.length_c   1.000
_cell.angle_alpha   90.00
_cell.angle_beta   90.00
_cell.angle_gamma   90.00
#
_symmetry.space_group_name_H-M   'P 1'
#
loop_
_entity.id
_entity.type
_entity.pdbx_description
1 polymer ?
#
loop_
_entity_poly.entity_id
_entity_poly.type
_entity_poly.pdbx_seq_one_letter_code
_entity_poly.pdbx_strand_id
1 'polypeptide(L)'
;MAPSLQLVHRDDFERRTLRALVGGAALGLLAGLAEGFDLTLNPGLAVMAAALAGARPKPSTQTLLWVGVPLLAALPYLFRAGAPVPQALSGAIAAALVLWIGPGGERLGKPSEVAAGAVATGALVPLGLYVQQVMNARFFPQEGLLGALVGFSTVALFWGVGTLASHVTVHVDAVESRGGQLEDRVGGEAKELLERTRSLYRQCRTLTLKMPSGAGRDELLGVLQKMANESFTLAESHAELETQLAAVVPQDVEAQVEQLRQRASATEDAVARRQLELAASSLGEELNRLQLLARKRSRFLAQLHAQVALLERARMSLVGVAGSEASAKGAQAAHLAQRLAALGQDNPEPIDESPGASVTRLRG
;
A
#
# COMPACT_ATOMS: atom_id res chain seq x y z
N MET A 1 0.89 19.22 9.56
CA MET A 1 0.87 18.04 8.67
C MET A 1 0.67 16.80 9.53
N ALA A 2 -0.43 16.08 9.34
CA ALA A 2 -0.67 14.85 10.09
C ALA A 2 0.10 13.70 9.40
N PRO A 3 0.93 12.93 10.12
CA PRO A 3 1.53 11.73 9.56
C PRO A 3 0.41 10.77 9.16
N SER A 4 0.38 10.34 7.89
CA SER A 4 -0.53 9.30 7.45
C SER A 4 0.04 7.95 7.85
N LEU A 5 -0.55 7.33 8.85
CA LEU A 5 -0.28 5.94 9.19
C LEU A 5 -0.98 5.06 8.16
N GLN A 6 -0.22 4.51 7.23
CA GLN A 6 -0.71 3.47 6.32
C GLN A 6 -0.13 2.13 6.73
N LEU A 7 -1.01 1.15 6.91
CA LEU A 7 -0.62 -0.24 7.10
C LEU A 7 -0.20 -0.81 5.75
N VAL A 8 1.08 -1.08 5.62
CA VAL A 8 1.64 -1.68 4.41
C VAL A 8 1.56 -3.20 4.52
N HIS A 9 0.94 -3.84 3.52
CA HIS A 9 0.60 -5.27 3.50
C HIS A 9 -0.40 -5.70 4.59
N ARG A 10 -1.55 -5.02 4.66
CA ARG A 10 -2.66 -5.38 5.56
C ARG A 10 -3.00 -6.87 5.48
N ASP A 11 -3.15 -7.40 4.28
CA ASP A 11 -3.53 -8.81 4.05
C ASP A 11 -2.50 -9.79 4.61
N ASP A 12 -1.20 -9.46 4.52
CA ASP A 12 -0.15 -10.31 5.07
C ASP A 12 -0.14 -10.28 6.59
N PHE A 13 -0.35 -9.11 7.20
CA PHE A 13 -0.51 -8.99 8.64
C PHE A 13 -1.71 -9.80 9.16
N GLU A 14 -2.87 -9.67 8.52
CA GLU A 14 -4.08 -10.41 8.90
C GLU A 14 -3.86 -11.92 8.80
N ARG A 15 -3.30 -12.39 7.67
CA ARG A 15 -2.99 -13.81 7.48
C ARG A 15 -1.97 -14.34 8.48
N ARG A 16 -0.94 -13.56 8.82
CA ARG A 16 0.06 -13.93 9.83
C ARG A 16 -0.55 -14.03 11.22
N THR A 17 -1.35 -13.04 11.60
CA THR A 17 -2.03 -13.01 12.91
C THR A 17 -3.00 -14.18 13.04
N LEU A 18 -3.77 -14.49 12.00
CA LEU A 18 -4.65 -15.66 11.99
C LEU A 18 -3.88 -16.98 12.15
N ARG A 19 -2.72 -17.12 11.50
CA ARG A 19 -1.90 -18.33 11.67
C ARG A 19 -1.24 -18.39 13.04
N ALA A 20 -0.78 -17.25 13.56
CA ALA A 20 -0.25 -17.16 14.91
C ALA A 20 -1.31 -17.62 15.93
N LEU A 21 -2.57 -17.18 15.77
CA LEU A 21 -3.70 -17.64 16.56
C LEU A 21 -3.92 -19.15 16.46
N VAL A 22 -3.88 -19.72 15.25
CA VAL A 22 -3.99 -21.17 15.03
C VAL A 22 -2.84 -21.91 15.72
N GLY A 23 -1.61 -21.40 15.62
CA GLY A 23 -0.45 -21.96 16.33
C GLY A 23 -0.62 -21.93 17.85
N GLY A 24 -1.10 -20.81 18.39
CA GLY A 24 -1.43 -20.68 19.81
C GLY A 24 -2.55 -21.62 20.25
N ALA A 25 -3.63 -21.73 19.47
CA ALA A 25 -4.74 -22.62 19.76
C ALA A 25 -4.32 -24.10 19.74
N ALA A 26 -3.52 -24.51 18.76
CA ALA A 26 -2.99 -25.86 18.67
C ALA A 26 -2.13 -26.21 19.90
N LEU A 27 -1.31 -25.27 20.37
CA LEU A 27 -0.53 -25.48 21.58
C LEU A 27 -1.40 -25.46 22.85
N GLY A 28 -2.45 -24.65 22.89
CA GLY A 28 -3.42 -24.66 23.99
C GLY A 28 -4.16 -25.99 24.11
N LEU A 29 -4.50 -26.63 22.98
CA LEU A 29 -5.04 -28.00 22.97
C LEU A 29 -4.03 -29.01 23.53
N LEU A 30 -2.77 -28.93 23.11
CA LEU A 30 -1.72 -29.79 23.64
C LEU A 30 -1.49 -29.56 25.13
N ALA A 31 -1.55 -28.31 25.60
CA ALA A 31 -1.44 -27.97 27.02
C ALA A 31 -2.59 -28.56 27.84
N GLY A 32 -3.84 -28.41 27.38
CA GLY A 32 -4.99 -28.98 28.06
C GLY A 32 -4.98 -30.52 28.09
N LEU A 33 -4.40 -31.17 27.08
CA LEU A 33 -4.19 -32.63 27.10
C LEU A 33 -3.05 -33.02 28.04
N ALA A 34 -1.97 -32.24 28.08
CA ALA A 34 -0.80 -32.47 28.93
C ALA A 34 -1.12 -32.32 30.43
N GLU A 35 -2.05 -31.43 30.79
CA GLU A 35 -2.57 -31.31 32.15
C GLU A 35 -3.17 -32.65 32.66
N GLY A 36 -3.78 -33.45 31.79
CA GLY A 36 -4.26 -34.79 32.13
C GLY A 36 -3.16 -35.79 32.49
N PHE A 37 -1.89 -35.45 32.23
CA PHE A 37 -0.71 -36.24 32.54
C PHE A 37 0.22 -35.55 33.55
N ASP A 38 -0.28 -34.56 34.31
CA ASP A 38 0.50 -33.74 35.26
C ASP A 38 1.68 -32.97 34.62
N LEU A 39 1.62 -32.72 33.31
CA LEU A 39 2.65 -31.97 32.57
C LEU A 39 2.19 -30.51 32.38
N THR A 40 2.84 -29.59 33.10
CA THR A 40 2.57 -28.16 32.96
C THR A 40 3.37 -27.56 31.81
N LEU A 41 2.68 -27.09 30.77
CA LEU A 41 3.32 -26.39 29.66
C LEU A 41 3.45 -24.90 29.96
N ASN A 42 4.64 -24.35 29.74
CA ASN A 42 4.89 -22.93 29.91
C ASN A 42 4.13 -22.12 28.84
N PRO A 43 3.33 -21.10 29.20
CA PRO A 43 2.61 -20.28 28.23
C PRO A 43 3.55 -19.51 27.28
N GLY A 44 4.83 -19.35 27.62
CA GLY A 44 5.85 -18.83 26.72
C GLY A 44 6.07 -19.68 25.46
N LEU A 45 5.71 -20.97 25.48
CA LEU A 45 5.72 -21.81 24.28
C LEU A 45 4.67 -21.36 23.25
N ALA A 46 3.60 -20.67 23.68
CA ALA A 46 2.58 -20.11 22.78
C ALA A 46 3.20 -19.13 21.78
N VAL A 47 4.17 -18.33 22.24
CA VAL A 47 4.91 -17.39 21.40
C VAL A 47 5.70 -18.11 20.32
N MET A 48 6.33 -19.25 20.64
CA MET A 48 7.10 -20.03 19.68
C MET A 48 6.18 -20.67 18.64
N ALA A 49 5.06 -21.27 19.08
CA ALA A 49 4.07 -21.85 18.18
C ALA A 49 3.43 -20.79 17.27
N ALA A 50 3.10 -19.62 17.83
CA ALA A 50 2.59 -18.48 17.09
C ALA A 50 3.61 -17.97 16.04
N ALA A 51 4.88 -17.87 16.43
CA ALA A 51 5.97 -17.43 15.55
C ALA A 51 6.21 -18.40 14.38
N LEU A 52 6.26 -19.71 14.67
CA LEU A 52 6.44 -20.74 13.64
C LEU A 52 5.24 -20.80 12.68
N ALA A 53 4.01 -20.74 13.19
CA ALA A 53 2.81 -20.76 12.36
C ALA A 53 2.64 -19.47 11.54
N GLY A 54 2.99 -18.32 12.13
CA GLY A 54 2.94 -17.02 11.48
C GLY A 54 4.00 -16.84 10.37
N ALA A 55 5.14 -17.52 10.48
CA ALA A 55 6.19 -17.42 9.49
C ALA A 55 5.82 -18.08 8.14
N ARG A 56 6.34 -17.51 7.04
CA ARG A 56 6.34 -18.12 5.70
C ARG A 56 7.78 -18.27 5.25
N PRO A 57 8.55 -19.22 5.81
CA PRO A 57 9.93 -19.39 5.40
C PRO A 57 9.99 -19.93 3.96
N LYS A 58 11.03 -19.54 3.23
CA LYS A 58 11.42 -20.23 2.00
C LYS A 58 11.92 -21.63 2.36
N PRO A 59 11.85 -22.63 1.44
CA PRO A 59 12.35 -23.97 1.73
C PRO A 59 13.81 -23.98 2.18
N SER A 60 14.62 -23.03 1.69
CA SER A 60 16.03 -22.86 2.09
C SER A 60 16.24 -22.33 3.51
N THR A 61 15.29 -21.55 4.06
CA THR A 61 15.38 -20.96 5.42
C THR A 61 14.48 -21.65 6.43
N GLN A 62 13.68 -22.61 5.98
CA GLN A 62 12.70 -23.31 6.80
C GLN A 62 13.37 -24.02 7.98
N THR A 63 14.36 -24.87 7.75
CA THR A 63 15.05 -25.62 8.81
C THR A 63 15.66 -24.69 9.86
N LEU A 64 16.28 -23.58 9.42
CA LEU A 64 16.84 -22.57 10.30
C LEU A 64 15.76 -21.93 11.19
N LEU A 65 14.57 -21.65 10.66
CA LEU A 65 13.48 -21.10 11.46
C LEU A 65 12.95 -22.13 12.47
N TRP A 66 12.68 -23.37 12.02
CA TRP A 66 12.12 -24.44 12.87
C TRP A 66 13.03 -24.79 14.05
N VAL A 67 14.35 -24.72 13.87
CA VAL A 67 15.32 -24.98 14.94
C VAL A 67 15.65 -23.70 15.70
N GLY A 68 15.86 -22.60 14.98
CA GLY A 68 16.33 -21.34 15.55
C GLY A 68 15.30 -20.65 16.44
N VAL A 69 14.01 -20.65 16.07
CA VAL A 69 12.97 -20.01 16.87
C VAL A 69 12.82 -20.67 18.24
N PRO A 70 12.63 -22.00 18.37
CA PRO A 70 12.56 -22.63 19.69
C PRO A 70 13.83 -22.46 20.49
N LEU A 71 15.00 -22.64 19.86
CA LEU A 71 16.29 -22.57 20.55
C LEU A 71 16.58 -21.17 21.10
N LEU A 72 16.41 -20.13 20.29
CA LEU A 72 16.73 -18.76 20.68
C LEU A 72 15.65 -18.15 21.58
N ALA A 73 14.37 -18.49 21.36
CA ALA A 73 13.29 -18.04 22.24
C ALA A 73 13.32 -18.74 23.61
N ALA A 74 13.94 -19.91 23.74
CA ALA A 74 14.15 -20.59 25.02
C ALA A 74 15.33 -20.01 25.83
N LEU A 75 16.28 -19.33 25.19
CA LEU A 75 17.49 -18.80 25.82
C LEU A 75 17.22 -17.86 27.02
N PRO A 76 16.24 -16.95 27.00
CA PRO A 76 15.89 -16.12 28.15
C PRO A 76 15.55 -16.91 29.43
N TYR A 77 15.03 -18.13 29.30
CA TYR A 77 14.66 -18.96 30.45
C TYR A 77 15.90 -19.56 31.14
N LEU A 78 17.05 -19.63 30.47
CA LEU A 78 18.31 -20.10 31.08
C LEU A 78 18.87 -19.12 32.11
N PHE A 79 18.57 -17.82 31.97
CA PHE A 79 19.05 -16.77 32.87
C PHE A 79 18.31 -16.70 34.21
N ARG A 80 17.27 -17.53 34.42
CA ARG A 80 16.47 -17.57 35.66
C ARG A 80 15.94 -16.20 36.12
N ALA A 81 15.70 -15.28 35.18
CA ALA A 81 15.08 -14.00 35.49
C ALA A 81 13.62 -14.19 35.92
N GLY A 82 13.12 -13.35 36.83
CA GLY A 82 11.72 -13.38 37.26
C GLY A 82 10.75 -13.03 36.13
N ALA A 83 9.55 -13.60 36.16
CA ALA A 83 8.48 -13.18 35.27
C ALA A 83 8.17 -11.69 35.47
N PRO A 84 7.87 -10.91 34.41
CA PRO A 84 7.62 -11.35 33.03
C PRO A 84 8.83 -11.22 32.06
N VAL A 85 10.06 -11.08 32.59
CA VAL A 85 11.24 -10.74 31.78
C VAL A 85 11.59 -11.81 30.73
N PRO A 86 11.65 -13.12 31.06
CA PRO A 86 11.93 -14.16 30.07
C PRO A 86 10.90 -14.20 28.93
N GLN A 87 9.63 -13.96 29.24
CA GLN A 87 8.54 -13.99 28.28
C GLN A 87 8.60 -12.78 27.33
N ALA A 88 8.93 -11.60 27.85
CA ALA A 88 9.17 -10.40 27.03
C ALA A 88 10.32 -10.61 26.04
N LEU A 89 11.47 -11.12 26.52
CA LEU A 89 12.64 -11.39 25.67
C LEU A 89 12.35 -12.49 24.65
N SER A 90 11.66 -13.57 25.06
CA SER A 90 11.22 -14.64 24.15
C SER A 90 10.31 -14.10 23.04
N GLY A 91 9.35 -13.23 23.40
CA GLY A 91 8.48 -12.52 22.45
C GLY A 91 9.26 -11.70 21.43
N ALA A 92 10.18 -10.87 21.92
CA ALA A 92 11.01 -10.00 21.10
C ALA A 92 11.94 -10.78 20.16
N ILE A 93 12.61 -11.83 20.65
CA ILE A 93 13.49 -12.68 19.84
C ILE A 93 12.70 -13.42 18.76
N ALA A 94 11.57 -14.03 19.11
CA ALA A 94 10.73 -14.73 18.16
C ALA A 94 10.22 -13.79 17.06
N ALA A 95 9.77 -12.59 17.42
CA ALA A 95 9.37 -11.57 16.46
C ALA A 95 10.54 -11.10 15.59
N ALA A 96 11.71 -10.83 16.18
CA ALA A 96 12.88 -10.40 15.44
C ALA A 96 13.27 -11.42 14.35
N LEU A 97 13.28 -12.72 14.69
CA LEU A 97 13.59 -13.80 13.73
C LEU A 97 12.56 -13.88 12.60
N VAL A 98 11.26 -13.87 12.94
CA VAL A 98 10.17 -13.96 11.95
C VAL A 98 10.17 -12.74 11.04
N LEU A 99 10.38 -11.54 11.59
CA LEU A 99 10.37 -10.29 10.85
C LEU A 99 11.63 -10.08 10.01
N TRP A 100 12.80 -10.54 10.48
CA TRP A 100 14.03 -10.54 9.70
C TRP A 100 13.84 -11.30 8.39
N ILE A 101 13.27 -12.51 8.46
CA ILE A 101 13.03 -13.36 7.28
C ILE A 101 12.04 -12.70 6.30
N GLY A 102 11.23 -11.74 6.77
CA GLY A 102 10.38 -10.91 5.92
C GLY A 102 9.10 -11.59 5.44
N PRO A 103 8.20 -10.85 4.77
CA PRO A 103 6.99 -11.40 4.14
C PRO A 103 7.37 -12.34 2.99
N GLY A 104 7.19 -13.66 3.19
CA GLY A 104 7.42 -14.67 2.17
C GLY A 104 8.89 -14.87 1.74
N GLY A 105 9.86 -14.31 2.47
CA GLY A 105 11.27 -14.40 2.14
C GLY A 105 11.70 -13.64 0.89
N GLU A 106 10.82 -12.84 0.27
CA GLU A 106 11.13 -12.09 -0.95
C GLU A 106 12.06 -10.92 -0.68
N ARG A 107 11.95 -10.30 0.50
CA ARG A 107 12.83 -9.22 0.96
C ARG A 107 13.15 -9.41 2.44
N LEU A 108 14.42 -9.25 2.79
CA LEU A 108 14.84 -9.16 4.19
C LEU A 108 14.19 -7.94 4.83
N GLY A 109 13.65 -8.10 6.04
CA GLY A 109 13.03 -7.00 6.79
C GLY A 109 14.04 -5.89 7.06
N LYS A 110 13.62 -4.62 6.98
CA LYS A 110 14.51 -3.50 7.33
C LYS A 110 14.83 -3.56 8.83
N PRO A 111 16.08 -3.29 9.24
CA PRO A 111 16.47 -3.43 10.65
C PRO A 111 15.63 -2.58 11.61
N SER A 112 15.18 -1.40 11.16
CA SER A 112 14.29 -0.54 11.94
C SER A 112 12.89 -1.14 12.13
N GLU A 113 12.33 -1.78 11.11
CA GLU A 113 11.01 -2.43 11.15
C GLU A 113 11.08 -3.68 12.05
N VAL A 114 12.16 -4.46 11.94
CA VAL A 114 12.41 -5.64 12.79
C VAL A 114 12.57 -5.22 14.24
N ALA A 115 13.36 -4.18 14.53
CA ALA A 115 13.53 -3.68 15.89
C ALA A 115 12.23 -3.15 16.49
N ALA A 116 11.43 -2.39 15.72
CA ALA A 116 10.15 -1.88 16.16
C ALA A 116 9.16 -3.01 16.51
N GLY A 117 9.07 -4.02 15.63
CA GLY A 117 8.24 -5.20 15.89
C GLY A 117 8.73 -6.03 17.08
N ALA A 118 10.04 -6.20 17.25
CA ALA A 118 10.63 -6.92 18.39
C ALA A 118 10.35 -6.21 19.72
N VAL A 119 10.50 -4.88 19.78
CA VAL A 119 10.20 -4.09 20.98
C VAL A 119 8.70 -4.13 21.29
N ALA A 120 7.84 -3.94 20.29
CA ALA A 120 6.40 -3.95 20.47
C ALA A 120 5.89 -5.31 20.95
N THR A 121 6.34 -6.41 20.35
CA THR A 121 6.01 -7.77 20.79
C THR A 121 6.55 -8.07 22.18
N GLY A 122 7.78 -7.65 22.50
CA GLY A 122 8.36 -7.82 23.84
C GLY A 122 7.54 -7.13 24.93
N ALA A 123 6.91 -5.98 24.63
CA ALA A 123 6.01 -5.30 25.56
C ALA A 123 4.61 -5.94 25.63
N LEU A 124 4.08 -6.40 24.49
CA LEU A 124 2.71 -6.94 24.40
C LEU A 124 2.57 -8.38 24.90
N VAL A 125 3.61 -9.21 24.82
CA VAL A 125 3.55 -10.60 25.33
C VAL A 125 3.27 -10.66 26.83
N PRO A 126 3.98 -9.91 27.71
CA PRO A 126 3.63 -9.81 29.14
C PRO A 126 2.20 -9.36 29.38
N LEU A 127 1.70 -8.42 28.58
CA LEU A 127 0.32 -7.95 28.67
C LEU A 127 -0.67 -9.07 28.30
N GLY A 128 -0.39 -9.84 27.25
CA GLY A 128 -1.20 -11.00 26.87
C GLY A 128 -1.23 -12.08 27.96
N LEU A 129 -0.10 -12.32 28.64
CA LEU A 129 -0.04 -13.24 29.78
C LEU A 129 -0.85 -12.74 30.97
N TYR A 130 -0.81 -11.44 31.26
CA TYR A 130 -1.65 -10.84 32.29
C TYR A 130 -3.14 -10.99 31.95
N VAL A 131 -3.53 -10.73 30.70
CA VAL A 131 -4.93 -10.91 30.25
C VAL A 131 -5.34 -12.38 30.35
N GLN A 132 -4.48 -13.32 29.97
CA GLN A 132 -4.71 -14.75 30.17
C GLN A 132 -4.96 -15.08 31.65
N GLN A 133 -4.12 -14.60 32.56
CA GLN A 133 -4.29 -14.84 34.01
C GLN A 133 -5.64 -14.31 34.52
N VAL A 134 -6.02 -13.10 34.11
CA VAL A 134 -7.31 -12.49 34.48
C VAL A 134 -8.48 -13.30 33.90
N MET A 135 -8.37 -13.77 32.65
CA MET A 135 -9.40 -14.58 32.02
C MET A 135 -9.57 -15.93 32.72
N ASN A 136 -8.47 -16.62 33.03
CA ASN A 136 -8.52 -17.88 33.76
C ASN A 136 -9.12 -17.70 35.15
N ALA A 137 -8.69 -16.67 35.90
CA ALA A 137 -9.20 -16.40 37.24
C ALA A 137 -10.71 -16.07 37.27
N ARG A 138 -11.24 -15.43 36.21
CA ARG A 138 -12.66 -15.00 36.17
C ARG A 138 -13.60 -16.00 35.53
N PHE A 139 -13.17 -16.66 34.45
CA PHE A 139 -14.06 -17.45 33.59
C PHE A 139 -13.74 -18.94 33.59
N PHE A 140 -12.49 -19.32 33.87
CA PHE A 140 -12.03 -20.71 33.83
C PHE A 140 -11.27 -21.09 35.11
N PRO A 141 -11.93 -21.03 36.29
CA PRO A 141 -11.27 -21.32 37.56
C PRO A 141 -10.86 -22.80 37.69
N GLN A 142 -11.47 -23.69 36.89
CA GLN A 142 -11.00 -25.06 36.70
C GLN A 142 -10.17 -25.09 35.43
N GLU A 143 -8.86 -25.29 35.61
CA GLU A 143 -7.93 -25.51 34.50
C GLU A 143 -8.44 -26.68 33.65
N GLY A 144 -8.63 -26.43 32.37
CA GLY A 144 -9.25 -27.36 31.46
C GLY A 144 -9.01 -26.92 30.03
N LEU A 145 -9.26 -27.83 29.09
CA LEU A 145 -8.89 -27.69 27.69
C LEU A 145 -9.36 -26.37 27.06
N LEU A 146 -10.56 -25.89 27.42
CA LEU A 146 -11.09 -24.63 26.91
C LEU A 146 -10.34 -23.41 27.45
N GLY A 147 -10.00 -23.41 28.75
CA GLY A 147 -9.19 -22.36 29.37
C GLY A 147 -7.78 -22.32 28.79
N ALA A 148 -7.15 -23.48 28.60
CA ALA A 148 -5.85 -23.59 27.96
C ALA A 148 -5.89 -23.10 26.49
N LEU A 149 -6.89 -23.50 25.71
CA LEU A 149 -7.07 -23.03 24.34
C LEU A 149 -7.19 -21.50 24.28
N VAL A 150 -8.12 -20.93 25.05
CA VAL A 150 -8.36 -19.49 25.04
C VAL A 150 -7.15 -18.71 25.55
N GLY A 151 -6.49 -19.19 26.61
CA GLY A 151 -5.32 -18.57 27.19
C GLY A 151 -4.14 -18.50 26.22
N PHE A 152 -3.79 -19.62 25.59
CA PHE A 152 -2.68 -19.68 24.62
C PHE A 152 -3.00 -18.90 23.33
N SER A 153 -4.25 -18.93 22.85
CA SER A 153 -4.68 -18.08 21.73
C SER A 153 -4.59 -16.59 22.06
N THR A 154 -4.85 -16.20 23.32
CA THR A 154 -4.75 -14.81 23.75
C THR A 154 -3.31 -14.33 23.70
N VAL A 155 -2.36 -15.10 24.25
CA VAL A 155 -0.93 -14.76 24.18
C VAL A 155 -0.46 -14.68 22.72
N ALA A 156 -0.88 -15.62 21.88
CA ALA A 156 -0.58 -15.62 20.46
C ALA A 156 -1.16 -14.39 19.71
N LEU A 157 -2.36 -13.94 20.09
CA LEU A 157 -2.97 -12.72 19.55
C LEU A 157 -2.12 -11.49 19.87
N PHE A 158 -1.73 -11.31 21.13
CA PHE A 158 -0.93 -10.18 21.56
C PHE A 158 0.46 -10.17 20.90
N TRP A 159 1.06 -11.35 20.72
CA TRP A 159 2.27 -11.49 19.93
C TRP A 159 2.03 -11.09 18.47
N GLY A 160 0.98 -11.59 17.83
CA GLY A 160 0.62 -11.24 16.45
C GLY A 160 0.41 -9.74 16.29
N VAL A 161 -0.38 -9.11 17.17
CA VAL A 161 -0.61 -7.65 17.20
C VAL A 161 0.70 -6.89 17.39
N GLY A 162 1.64 -7.36 18.20
CA GLY A 162 2.93 -6.69 18.35
C GLY A 162 3.78 -6.71 17.08
N THR A 163 3.60 -7.70 16.20
CA THR A 163 4.26 -7.70 14.89
C THR A 163 3.69 -6.61 13.95
N LEU A 164 2.53 -6.01 14.26
CA LEU A 164 1.95 -4.92 13.47
C LEU A 164 2.91 -3.73 13.34
N ALA A 165 3.71 -3.45 14.39
CA ALA A 165 4.62 -2.31 14.40
C ALA A 165 5.66 -2.36 13.26
N SER A 166 6.01 -3.55 12.75
CA SER A 166 6.89 -3.67 11.58
C SER A 166 6.18 -3.45 10.25
N HIS A 167 4.85 -3.55 10.22
CA HIS A 167 4.00 -3.32 9.06
C HIS A 167 3.46 -1.88 8.99
N VAL A 168 3.61 -1.13 10.07
CA VAL A 168 3.32 0.31 10.12
C VAL A 168 4.52 1.05 9.54
N THR A 169 4.46 1.34 8.25
CA THR A 169 5.35 2.36 7.69
C THR A 169 4.72 3.71 7.93
N VAL A 170 5.32 4.49 8.81
CA VAL A 170 4.99 5.92 8.91
C VAL A 170 5.52 6.57 7.64
N HIS A 171 4.66 6.73 6.64
CA HIS A 171 5.00 7.56 5.50
C HIS A 171 5.02 8.99 6.00
N VAL A 172 6.22 9.55 6.11
CA VAL A 172 6.45 10.95 6.46
C VAL A 172 5.84 11.88 5.39
N ASP A 173 5.45 11.33 4.23
CA ASP A 173 4.70 12.03 3.19
C ASP A 173 3.72 11.12 2.44
N ALA A 174 2.43 11.43 2.53
CA ALA A 174 1.39 10.72 1.80
C ALA A 174 1.58 10.84 0.28
N VAL A 175 2.10 11.97 -0.19
CA VAL A 175 2.30 12.25 -1.62
C VAL A 175 3.33 11.29 -2.21
N GLU A 176 4.47 11.11 -1.55
CA GLU A 176 5.50 10.18 -2.02
C GLU A 176 5.03 8.72 -2.05
N SER A 177 4.23 8.32 -1.05
CA SER A 177 3.66 6.96 -0.98
C SER A 177 2.74 6.68 -2.17
N ARG A 178 1.86 7.63 -2.52
CA ARG A 178 0.96 7.53 -3.67
C ARG A 178 1.74 7.47 -4.98
N GLY A 179 2.72 8.36 -5.15
CA GLY A 179 3.58 8.37 -6.35
C GLY A 179 4.34 7.06 -6.54
N GLY A 180 4.80 6.42 -5.46
CA GLY A 180 5.46 5.11 -5.52
C GLY A 180 4.54 3.96 -5.91
N GLN A 181 3.32 3.91 -5.38
CA GLN A 181 2.34 2.88 -5.76
C GLN A 181 1.89 2.99 -7.22
N LEU A 182 1.86 4.22 -7.75
CA LEU A 182 1.44 4.49 -9.11
C LEU A 182 2.52 4.14 -10.16
N GLU A 183 3.80 4.27 -9.80
CA GLU A 183 4.95 3.92 -10.65
C GLU A 183 4.96 2.45 -11.10
N ASP A 184 4.40 1.55 -10.30
CA ASP A 184 4.26 0.12 -10.64
C ASP A 184 3.09 -0.15 -11.61
N ARG A 185 2.13 0.78 -11.73
CA ARG A 185 0.93 0.63 -12.58
C ARG A 185 1.05 1.34 -13.93
N VAL A 186 1.85 2.39 -14.00
CA VAL A 186 2.03 3.21 -15.21
C VAL A 186 3.20 2.68 -16.03
N GLY A 187 3.02 2.54 -17.34
CA GLY A 187 4.08 2.16 -18.28
C GLY A 187 4.60 3.34 -19.12
N GLY A 188 5.68 3.08 -19.87
CA GLY A 188 6.18 3.98 -20.92
C GLY A 188 6.59 5.38 -20.44
N GLU A 189 6.34 6.39 -21.29
CA GLU A 189 6.72 7.79 -21.06
C GLU A 189 6.03 8.40 -19.83
N ALA A 190 4.79 8.01 -19.54
CA ALA A 190 4.06 8.49 -18.37
C ALA A 190 4.75 8.07 -17.06
N LYS A 191 5.41 6.89 -17.04
CA LYS A 191 6.21 6.44 -15.90
C LYS A 191 7.43 7.32 -15.68
N GLU A 192 8.18 7.64 -16.74
CA GLU A 192 9.36 8.51 -16.67
C GLU A 192 9.01 9.89 -16.12
N LEU A 193 7.87 10.44 -16.56
CA LEU A 193 7.38 11.73 -16.08
C LEU A 193 6.89 11.68 -14.63
N LEU A 194 6.31 10.56 -14.20
CA LEU A 194 5.92 10.33 -12.81
C LEU A 194 7.14 10.24 -11.88
N GLU A 195 8.17 9.51 -12.30
CA GLU A 195 9.45 9.41 -11.57
C GLU A 195 10.12 10.79 -11.46
N ARG A 196 10.14 11.55 -12.56
CA ARG A 196 10.65 12.93 -12.59
C ARG A 196 9.86 13.85 -11.67
N THR A 197 8.53 13.80 -11.72
CA THR A 197 7.62 14.52 -10.80
C THR A 197 7.96 14.24 -9.34
N ARG A 198 8.13 12.96 -8.97
CA ARG A 198 8.48 12.56 -7.58
C ARG A 198 9.86 13.09 -7.17
N SER A 199 10.84 13.01 -8.06
CA SER A 199 12.19 13.54 -7.82
C SER A 199 12.17 15.06 -7.61
N LEU A 200 11.46 15.80 -8.47
CA LEU A 200 11.30 17.25 -8.36
C LEU A 200 10.58 17.63 -7.07
N TYR A 201 9.50 16.94 -6.72
CA TYR A 201 8.77 17.15 -5.47
C TYR A 201 9.68 16.99 -4.24
N ARG A 202 10.48 15.91 -4.18
CA ARG A 202 11.46 15.68 -3.11
C ARG A 202 12.48 16.81 -3.01
N GLN A 203 13.00 17.26 -4.15
CA GLN A 203 13.97 18.36 -4.21
C GLN A 203 13.37 19.67 -3.72
N CYS A 204 12.20 20.05 -4.24
CA CYS A 204 11.46 21.24 -3.82
C CYS A 204 11.16 21.20 -2.32
N ARG A 205 10.63 20.08 -1.82
CA ARG A 205 10.35 19.88 -0.39
C ARG A 205 11.60 20.04 0.46
N THR A 206 12.72 19.42 0.06
CA THR A 206 14.00 19.54 0.78
C THR A 206 14.48 20.99 0.82
N LEU A 207 14.34 21.74 -0.27
CA LEU A 207 14.68 23.17 -0.31
C LEU A 207 13.76 23.99 0.59
N THR A 208 12.45 23.73 0.58
CA THR A 208 11.47 24.43 1.42
C THR A 208 11.67 24.13 2.90
N LEU A 209 12.05 22.90 3.27
CA LEU A 209 12.33 22.54 4.67
C LEU A 209 13.60 23.20 5.22
N LYS A 210 14.54 23.61 4.35
CA LYS A 210 15.71 24.43 4.74
C LYS A 210 15.34 25.89 5.05
N MET A 211 14.15 26.35 4.66
CA MET A 211 13.67 27.68 4.98
C MET A 211 13.22 27.76 6.45
N PRO A 212 13.34 28.93 7.10
CA PRO A 212 12.87 29.11 8.48
C PRO A 212 11.38 28.75 8.58
N SER A 213 10.98 28.17 9.71
CA SER A 213 9.58 27.83 9.98
C SER A 213 8.71 29.08 10.02
N GLY A 214 7.64 29.10 9.23
CA GLY A 214 6.68 30.19 9.18
C GLY A 214 5.51 29.87 8.25
N ALA A 215 4.44 30.66 8.30
CA ALA A 215 3.22 30.42 7.54
C ALA A 215 3.46 30.27 6.02
N GLY A 216 4.31 31.12 5.44
CA GLY A 216 4.65 31.05 4.00
C GLY A 216 5.36 29.76 3.60
N ARG A 217 6.13 29.14 4.50
CA ARG A 217 6.75 27.83 4.25
C ARG A 217 5.69 26.73 4.18
N ASP A 218 4.74 26.75 5.11
CA ASP A 218 3.70 25.73 5.20
C ASP A 218 2.69 25.86 4.05
N GLU A 219 2.35 27.10 3.64
CA GLU A 219 1.55 27.39 2.45
C GLU A 219 2.23 26.87 1.18
N LEU A 220 3.52 27.16 1.01
CA LEU A 220 4.31 26.67 -0.11
C LEU A 220 4.37 25.13 -0.17
N LEU A 221 4.55 24.46 0.98
CA LEU A 221 4.48 23.01 1.04
C LEU A 221 3.10 22.49 0.62
N GLY A 222 2.02 23.18 1.02
CA GLY A 222 0.66 22.85 0.60
C GLY A 222 0.47 22.97 -0.92
N VAL A 223 0.98 24.04 -1.53
CA VAL A 223 0.93 24.23 -2.99
C VAL A 223 1.74 23.15 -3.72
N LEU A 224 2.96 22.85 -3.27
CA LEU A 224 3.78 21.78 -3.86
C LEU A 224 3.10 20.41 -3.75
N GLN A 225 2.47 20.11 -2.61
CA GLN A 225 1.68 18.89 -2.42
C GLN A 225 0.50 18.83 -3.37
N LYS A 226 -0.22 19.94 -3.55
CA LYS A 226 -1.35 20.02 -4.48
C LYS A 226 -0.91 19.75 -5.93
N MET A 227 0.14 20.42 -6.40
CA MET A 227 0.67 20.24 -7.76
C MET A 227 1.14 18.79 -8.02
N ALA A 228 1.84 18.18 -7.05
CA ALA A 228 2.25 16.79 -7.16
C ALA A 228 1.04 15.83 -7.19
N ASN A 229 0.03 16.07 -6.35
CA ASN A 229 -1.19 15.26 -6.34
C ASN A 229 -1.99 15.39 -7.64
N GLU A 230 -2.09 16.58 -8.23
CA GLU A 230 -2.72 16.78 -9.54
C GLU A 230 -1.99 16.00 -10.64
N SER A 231 -0.65 16.05 -10.64
CA SER A 231 0.17 15.25 -11.55
C SER A 231 -0.08 13.75 -11.40
N PHE A 232 -0.23 13.27 -10.16
CA PHE A 232 -0.53 11.85 -9.88
C PHE A 232 -1.95 11.46 -10.28
N THR A 233 -2.95 12.32 -10.08
CA THR A 233 -4.31 12.08 -10.55
C THR A 233 -4.39 12.01 -12.08
N LEU A 234 -3.63 12.86 -12.80
CA LEU A 234 -3.52 12.79 -14.26
C LEU A 234 -2.81 11.52 -14.74
N ALA A 235 -1.79 11.05 -14.02
CA ALA A 235 -1.12 9.79 -14.33
C ALA A 235 -2.03 8.58 -14.09
N GLU A 236 -2.84 8.59 -13.02
CA GLU A 236 -3.87 7.57 -12.76
C GLU A 236 -4.91 7.53 -13.88
N SER A 237 -5.47 8.66 -14.28
CA SER A 237 -6.45 8.70 -15.38
C SER A 237 -5.86 8.27 -16.72
N HIS A 238 -4.59 8.59 -16.98
CA HIS A 238 -3.86 8.08 -18.15
C HIS A 238 -3.72 6.56 -18.11
N ALA A 239 -3.32 5.97 -16.97
CA ALA A 239 -3.17 4.52 -16.83
C ALA A 239 -4.51 3.78 -17.00
N GLU A 240 -5.59 4.33 -16.43
CA GLU A 240 -6.94 3.78 -16.61
C GLU A 240 -7.34 3.79 -18.11
N LEU A 241 -7.09 4.89 -18.83
CA LEU A 241 -7.37 4.95 -20.27
C LEU A 241 -6.48 4.00 -21.08
N GLU A 242 -5.22 3.86 -20.70
CA GLU A 242 -4.29 2.96 -21.37
C GLU A 242 -4.72 1.50 -21.19
N THR A 243 -5.16 1.10 -20.00
CA THR A 243 -5.72 -0.25 -19.77
C THR A 243 -7.01 -0.49 -20.56
N GLN A 244 -7.90 0.51 -20.67
CA GLN A 244 -9.11 0.43 -21.49
C GLN A 244 -8.79 0.30 -22.99
N LEU A 245 -7.79 1.05 -23.49
CA LEU A 245 -7.36 0.97 -24.88
C LEU A 245 -6.59 -0.32 -25.17
N ALA A 246 -5.78 -0.82 -24.24
CA ALA A 246 -5.02 -2.05 -24.42
C ALA A 246 -5.91 -3.30 -24.48
N ALA A 247 -7.10 -3.26 -23.88
CA ALA A 247 -8.09 -4.33 -23.97
C ALA A 247 -8.72 -4.47 -25.36
N VAL A 248 -8.61 -3.46 -26.24
CA VAL A 248 -9.24 -3.45 -27.56
C VAL A 248 -8.18 -3.24 -28.64
N VAL A 249 -8.01 -4.22 -29.54
CA VAL A 249 -7.08 -4.10 -30.68
C VAL A 249 -7.77 -3.30 -31.79
N PRO A 250 -7.36 -2.04 -32.07
CA PRO A 250 -8.08 -1.19 -33.02
C PRO A 250 -8.05 -1.73 -34.45
N GLN A 251 -6.95 -2.41 -34.80
CA GLN A 251 -6.73 -3.01 -36.12
C GLN A 251 -7.75 -4.12 -36.41
N ASP A 252 -8.16 -4.88 -35.39
CA ASP A 252 -9.14 -5.95 -35.56
C ASP A 252 -10.53 -5.39 -35.83
N VAL A 253 -10.89 -4.28 -35.18
CA VAL A 253 -12.19 -3.60 -35.39
C VAL A 253 -12.26 -2.99 -36.79
N GLU A 254 -11.19 -2.31 -37.25
CA GLU A 254 -11.09 -1.78 -38.61
C GLU A 254 -11.24 -2.89 -39.67
N ALA A 255 -10.50 -3.99 -39.52
CA ALA A 255 -10.58 -5.13 -40.42
C ALA A 255 -11.98 -5.77 -40.43
N GLN A 256 -12.64 -5.87 -39.26
CA GLN A 256 -14.00 -6.40 -39.16
C GLN A 256 -15.04 -5.48 -39.83
N VAL A 257 -14.94 -4.17 -39.66
CA VAL A 257 -15.81 -3.20 -40.34
C VAL A 257 -15.69 -3.34 -41.86
N GLU A 258 -14.46 -3.42 -42.36
CA GLU A 258 -14.20 -3.56 -43.80
C GLU A 258 -14.69 -4.92 -44.32
N GLN A 259 -14.47 -6.00 -43.57
CA GLN A 259 -14.98 -7.33 -43.93
C GLN A 259 -16.51 -7.37 -43.95
N LEU A 260 -17.19 -6.73 -43.00
CA LEU A 260 -18.66 -6.67 -42.98
C LEU A 260 -19.21 -5.86 -44.16
N ARG A 261 -18.55 -4.75 -44.53
CA ARG A 261 -18.92 -3.95 -45.70
C ARG A 261 -18.74 -4.73 -47.01
N GLN A 262 -17.64 -5.47 -47.14
CA GLN A 262 -17.40 -6.35 -48.29
C GLN A 262 -18.42 -7.49 -48.36
N ARG A 263 -18.80 -8.08 -47.21
CA ARG A 263 -19.88 -9.09 -47.17
C ARG A 263 -21.23 -8.49 -47.53
N ALA A 264 -21.53 -7.29 -47.06
CA ALA A 264 -22.77 -6.59 -47.41
C ALA A 264 -22.88 -6.33 -48.91
N SER A 265 -21.79 -5.90 -49.57
CA SER A 265 -21.79 -5.65 -51.01
C SER A 265 -21.88 -6.92 -51.86
N ALA A 266 -21.38 -8.05 -51.36
CA ALA A 266 -21.48 -9.36 -52.02
C ALA A 266 -22.82 -10.08 -51.78
N THR A 267 -23.66 -9.61 -50.84
CA THR A 267 -24.92 -10.28 -50.48
C THR A 267 -26.07 -9.76 -51.34
N GLU A 268 -26.77 -10.66 -52.03
CA GLU A 268 -27.91 -10.32 -52.90
C GLU A 268 -29.21 -10.06 -52.12
N ASP A 269 -29.40 -10.71 -50.97
CA ASP A 269 -30.58 -10.51 -50.12
C ASP A 269 -30.55 -9.13 -49.44
N ALA A 270 -31.57 -8.33 -49.74
CA ALA A 270 -31.72 -6.97 -49.23
C ALA A 270 -31.82 -6.90 -47.70
N VAL A 271 -32.43 -7.90 -47.03
CA VAL A 271 -32.57 -7.90 -45.57
C VAL A 271 -31.23 -8.20 -44.91
N ALA A 272 -30.54 -9.24 -45.37
CA ALA A 272 -29.21 -9.61 -44.88
C ALA A 272 -28.19 -8.49 -45.12
N ARG A 273 -28.20 -7.85 -46.30
CA ARG A 273 -27.35 -6.69 -46.60
C ARG A 273 -27.57 -5.56 -45.59
N ARG A 274 -28.83 -5.21 -45.31
CA ARG A 274 -29.15 -4.13 -44.36
C ARG A 274 -28.69 -4.46 -42.94
N GLN A 275 -28.79 -5.72 -42.51
CA GLN A 275 -28.28 -6.14 -41.19
C GLN A 275 -26.75 -6.04 -41.10
N LEU A 276 -26.04 -6.44 -42.16
CA LEU A 276 -24.58 -6.30 -42.23
C LEU A 276 -24.13 -4.84 -42.24
N GLU A 277 -24.86 -3.97 -42.96
CA GLU A 277 -24.62 -2.52 -42.94
C GLU A 277 -24.84 -1.90 -41.56
N LEU A 278 -25.91 -2.29 -40.84
CA LEU A 278 -26.16 -1.85 -39.47
C LEU A 278 -25.08 -2.33 -38.48
N ALA A 279 -24.62 -3.58 -38.63
CA ALA A 279 -23.52 -4.09 -37.83
C ALA A 279 -22.21 -3.32 -38.11
N ALA A 280 -21.92 -3.05 -39.38
CA ALA A 280 -20.76 -2.26 -39.78
C ALA A 280 -20.83 -0.81 -39.28
N SER A 281 -22.02 -0.18 -39.27
CA SER A 281 -22.19 1.16 -38.71
C SER A 281 -22.00 1.17 -37.19
N SER A 282 -22.54 0.18 -36.47
CA SER A 282 -22.35 0.04 -35.02
C SER A 282 -20.88 -0.10 -34.63
N LEU A 283 -20.12 -0.95 -35.33
CA LEU A 283 -18.68 -1.09 -35.10
C LEU A 283 -17.90 0.18 -35.50
N GLY A 284 -18.37 0.90 -36.53
CA GLY A 284 -17.80 2.20 -36.91
C GLY A 284 -17.95 3.26 -35.81
N GLU A 285 -19.06 3.27 -35.08
CA GLU A 285 -19.26 4.15 -33.91
C GLU A 285 -18.32 3.78 -32.76
N GLU A 286 -18.13 2.48 -32.49
CA GLU A 286 -17.17 2.01 -31.49
C GLU A 286 -15.73 2.42 -31.84
N LEU A 287 -15.33 2.28 -33.10
CA LEU A 287 -14.03 2.73 -33.58
C LEU A 287 -13.86 4.24 -33.39
N ASN A 288 -14.87 5.03 -33.73
CA ASN A 288 -14.83 6.48 -33.49
C ASN A 288 -14.67 6.79 -31.99
N ARG A 289 -15.36 6.06 -31.12
CA ARG A 289 -15.19 6.16 -29.66
C ARG A 289 -13.76 5.82 -29.22
N LEU A 290 -13.14 4.77 -29.76
CA LEU A 290 -11.75 4.43 -29.47
C LEU A 290 -10.78 5.54 -29.91
N GLN A 291 -11.01 6.15 -31.08
CA GLN A 291 -10.20 7.28 -31.55
C GLN A 291 -10.33 8.50 -30.63
N LEU A 292 -11.53 8.79 -30.12
CA LEU A 292 -11.75 9.84 -29.12
C LEU A 292 -10.98 9.55 -27.83
N LEU A 293 -11.02 8.30 -27.34
CA LEU A 293 -10.24 7.88 -26.17
C LEU A 293 -8.73 7.98 -26.41
N ALA A 294 -8.24 7.63 -27.60
CA ALA A 294 -6.83 7.76 -27.96
C ALA A 294 -6.37 9.23 -27.96
N ARG A 295 -7.20 10.14 -28.49
CA ARG A 295 -6.95 11.60 -28.41
C ARG A 295 -6.98 12.10 -26.97
N LYS A 296 -7.89 11.58 -26.14
CA LYS A 296 -7.96 11.91 -24.71
C LYS A 296 -6.70 11.46 -23.97
N ARG A 297 -6.19 10.25 -24.26
CA ARG A 297 -4.89 9.76 -23.76
C ARG A 297 -3.75 10.71 -24.10
N SER A 298 -3.63 11.13 -25.37
CA SER A 298 -2.56 12.08 -25.76
C SER A 298 -2.69 13.45 -25.08
N ARG A 299 -3.92 13.92 -24.84
CA ARG A 299 -4.17 15.18 -24.10
C ARG A 299 -3.70 15.06 -22.65
N PHE A 300 -4.01 13.95 -21.96
CA PHE A 300 -3.55 13.74 -20.58
C PHE A 300 -2.02 13.67 -20.48
N LEU A 301 -1.37 12.99 -21.42
CA LEU A 301 0.09 12.93 -21.48
C LEU A 301 0.70 14.34 -21.66
N ALA A 302 0.15 15.15 -22.56
CA ALA A 302 0.57 16.54 -22.73
C ALA A 302 0.33 17.41 -21.48
N GLN A 303 -0.81 17.24 -20.80
CA GLN A 303 -1.10 17.92 -19.53
C GLN A 303 -0.11 17.51 -18.43
N LEU A 304 0.29 16.25 -18.40
CA LEU A 304 1.27 15.75 -17.45
C LEU A 304 2.66 16.37 -17.70
N HIS A 305 3.10 16.48 -18.95
CA HIS A 305 4.31 17.25 -19.31
C HIS A 305 4.23 18.70 -18.84
N ALA A 306 3.10 19.37 -19.05
CA ALA A 306 2.90 20.74 -18.59
C ALA A 306 3.02 20.86 -17.07
N GLN A 307 2.44 19.92 -16.31
CA GLN A 307 2.55 19.89 -14.85
C GLN A 307 3.97 19.63 -14.35
N VAL A 308 4.71 18.73 -15.00
CA VAL A 308 6.13 18.50 -14.72
C VAL A 308 6.92 19.79 -14.95
N ALA A 309 6.69 20.49 -16.06
CA ALA A 309 7.35 21.76 -16.36
C ALA A 309 7.01 22.85 -15.32
N LEU A 310 5.78 22.90 -14.81
CA LEU A 310 5.41 23.79 -13.71
C LEU A 310 6.16 23.46 -12.42
N LEU A 311 6.33 22.19 -12.07
CA LEU A 311 7.14 21.77 -10.93
C LEU A 311 8.63 22.09 -11.11
N GLU A 312 9.16 21.99 -12.33
CA GLU A 312 10.54 22.41 -12.61
C GLU A 312 10.71 23.92 -12.45
N ARG A 313 9.76 24.70 -12.96
CA ARG A 313 9.74 26.15 -12.76
C ARG A 313 9.64 26.51 -11.29
N ALA A 314 8.82 25.81 -10.52
CA ALA A 314 8.73 25.94 -9.07
C ALA A 314 10.06 25.61 -8.38
N ARG A 315 10.75 24.56 -8.82
CA ARG A 315 12.09 24.23 -8.31
C ARG A 315 13.07 25.37 -8.57
N MET A 316 13.11 25.91 -9.79
CA MET A 316 14.02 27.00 -10.15
C MET A 316 13.75 28.27 -9.34
N SER A 317 12.46 28.61 -9.11
CA SER A 317 12.12 29.77 -8.28
C SER A 317 12.51 29.56 -6.80
N LEU A 318 12.37 28.34 -6.27
CA LEU A 318 12.79 28.00 -4.91
C LEU A 318 14.30 28.05 -4.72
N VAL A 319 15.07 27.63 -5.71
CA VAL A 319 16.55 27.75 -5.68
C VAL A 319 16.94 29.24 -5.60
N GLY A 320 16.25 30.12 -6.33
CA GLY A 320 16.46 31.57 -6.25
C GLY A 320 16.19 32.14 -4.85
N VAL A 321 15.09 31.74 -4.21
CA VAL A 321 14.73 32.18 -2.84
C VAL A 321 15.65 31.58 -1.78
N ALA A 322 16.15 30.36 -1.98
CA ALA A 322 17.07 29.73 -1.04
C ALA A 322 18.39 30.52 -0.89
N GLY A 323 18.83 31.19 -1.96
CA GLY A 323 20.04 32.03 -2.01
C GLY A 323 19.90 33.45 -1.45
N SER A 324 18.69 33.93 -1.12
CA SER A 324 18.48 35.28 -0.58
C SER A 324 18.78 35.36 0.93
N GLU A 325 18.85 36.58 1.49
CA GLU A 325 19.10 36.81 2.93
C GLU A 325 17.98 36.25 3.81
N ALA A 326 18.35 35.72 4.99
CA ALA A 326 17.45 34.94 5.87
C ALA A 326 16.18 35.68 6.32
N SER A 327 16.23 37.01 6.48
CA SER A 327 15.09 37.83 6.91
C SER A 327 14.02 37.99 5.84
N ALA A 328 14.37 37.93 4.55
CA ALA A 328 13.43 38.10 3.44
C ALA A 328 12.73 36.79 3.02
N LYS A 329 13.22 35.63 3.48
CA LYS A 329 12.77 34.31 3.01
C LYS A 329 11.29 34.02 3.30
N GLY A 330 10.77 34.47 4.45
CA GLY A 330 9.38 34.20 4.84
C GLY A 330 8.35 34.89 3.93
N ALA A 331 8.54 36.19 3.69
CA ALA A 331 7.66 36.96 2.81
C ALA A 331 7.79 36.53 1.33
N GLN A 332 9.03 36.25 0.89
CA GLN A 332 9.27 35.73 -0.46
C GLN A 332 8.65 34.36 -0.68
N ALA A 333 8.66 33.48 0.33
CA ALA A 333 8.02 32.16 0.25
C ALA A 333 6.50 32.27 0.10
N ALA A 334 5.83 33.16 0.84
CA ALA A 334 4.39 33.39 0.70
C ALA A 334 4.02 33.94 -0.68
N HIS A 335 4.75 34.96 -1.17
CA HIS A 335 4.53 35.49 -2.52
C HIS A 335 4.78 34.45 -3.62
N LEU A 336 5.78 33.59 -3.42
CA LEU A 336 6.07 32.48 -4.34
C LEU A 336 4.95 31.43 -4.30
N ALA A 337 4.43 31.09 -3.12
CA ALA A 337 3.29 30.18 -2.98
C ALA A 337 2.06 30.71 -3.72
N GLN A 338 1.73 31.99 -3.56
CA GLN A 338 0.63 32.63 -4.29
C GLN A 338 0.84 32.62 -5.80
N ARG A 339 2.06 32.92 -6.27
CA ARG A 339 2.39 32.89 -7.70
C ARG A 339 2.31 31.49 -8.28
N LEU A 340 2.76 30.46 -7.55
CA LEU A 340 2.63 29.07 -7.98
C LEU A 340 1.17 28.59 -7.95
N ALA A 341 0.39 29.00 -6.95
CA ALA A 341 -1.03 28.68 -6.87
C ALA A 341 -1.81 29.27 -8.05
N ALA A 342 -1.52 30.52 -8.43
CA ALA A 342 -2.11 31.16 -9.62
C ALA A 342 -1.73 30.40 -10.91
N LEU A 343 -0.44 30.07 -11.09
CA LEU A 343 0.02 29.30 -12.25
C LEU A 343 -0.59 27.89 -12.35
N GLY A 344 -0.93 27.27 -11.23
CA GLY A 344 -1.63 25.97 -11.20
C GLY A 344 -3.10 26.07 -11.59
N GLN A 345 -3.76 27.21 -11.34
CA GLN A 345 -5.18 27.43 -11.70
C GLN A 345 -5.38 27.77 -13.17
N ASP A 346 -4.39 28.39 -13.82
CA ASP A 346 -4.46 28.75 -15.24
C ASP A 346 -4.36 27.53 -16.19
N ASN A 347 -4.12 26.33 -15.65
CA ASN A 347 -4.08 25.11 -16.46
C ASN A 347 -5.53 24.70 -16.78
N PRO A 348 -5.91 24.55 -18.06
CA PRO A 348 -7.30 24.33 -18.43
C PRO A 348 -7.83 23.07 -17.76
N GLU A 349 -8.98 23.20 -17.09
CA GLU A 349 -9.72 22.06 -16.55
C GLU A 349 -9.90 21.02 -17.67
N PRO A 350 -9.81 19.72 -17.34
CA PRO A 350 -10.17 18.69 -18.29
C PRO A 350 -11.63 18.94 -18.67
N ILE A 351 -11.85 19.38 -19.91
CA ILE A 351 -13.18 19.59 -20.47
C ILE A 351 -13.91 18.26 -20.30
N ASP A 352 -14.88 18.26 -19.39
CA ASP A 352 -15.71 17.11 -19.09
C ASP A 352 -16.72 16.96 -20.24
N GLU A 353 -16.23 16.57 -21.41
CA GLU A 353 -17.06 16.07 -22.50
C GLU A 353 -17.60 14.71 -22.06
N SER A 354 -18.58 14.73 -21.16
CA SER A 354 -19.50 13.61 -20.96
C SER A 354 -20.19 13.36 -22.30
N PRO A 355 -19.89 12.27 -23.02
CA PRO A 355 -20.61 11.94 -24.22
C PRO A 355 -21.96 11.34 -23.79
N GLY A 356 -23.02 12.15 -23.89
CA GLY A 356 -24.38 11.65 -24.08
C GLY A 356 -25.04 10.95 -22.88
N ALA A 357 -25.36 11.70 -21.83
CA ALA A 357 -26.52 11.40 -21.00
C ALA A 357 -27.81 11.80 -21.75
N SER A 358 -28.04 11.21 -22.92
CA SER A 358 -29.23 11.46 -23.73
C SER A 358 -29.46 10.32 -24.73
N VAL A 359 -29.38 9.06 -24.27
CA VAL A 359 -30.10 7.96 -24.92
C VAL A 359 -31.40 7.75 -24.18
N THR A 360 -32.36 8.55 -24.64
CA THR A 360 -33.80 8.33 -24.61
C THR A 360 -34.16 6.85 -24.45
N ARG A 361 -34.64 6.47 -23.26
CA ARG A 361 -35.48 5.27 -23.11
C ARG A 361 -36.75 5.49 -23.93
N LEU A 362 -36.76 5.01 -25.17
CA LEU A 362 -37.97 4.79 -25.93
C LEU A 362 -38.02 3.33 -26.38
N ARG A 363 -38.98 2.62 -25.78
CA ARG A 363 -39.69 1.42 -26.23
C ARG A 363 -38.94 0.07 -26.24
N GLY A 364 -39.23 -0.70 -25.20
CA GLY A 364 -39.85 -2.02 -25.31
C GLY A 364 -41.04 -2.03 -24.37
#